data_AF-A0A3B0W1R4-F1
#
_entry.id   AF-A0A3B0W1R4-F1
#
_cell.length_a   1.000
_cell.length_b   1.000
_cell.length_c   1.000
_cell.angle_alpha   90.00
_cell.angle_beta   90.00
_cell.angle_gamma   90.00
#
_symmetry.space_group_name_H-M   'P 1'
#
loop_
_entity.id
_entity.type
_entity.pdbx_description
1 polymer ?
#
loop_
_entity_poly.entity_id
_entity_poly.type
_entity_poly.pdbx_seq_one_letter_code
_entity_poly.pdbx_strand_id
1 'polypeptide(L)'
;MLVLAIQTQPTQVPEPMQKWKLSFLITIIVLFVILFSSKFERSQKHHANNTVTVQHIVEKKTPKQKIAKKIKPKAQTPKAYNPLTGYDKNIDKTPEADYVTAFREFKKFKRCRRIIESLENNQDPYQDFIKSKSKHRPFELNTIQRQQFEVYVDVCNSMLSHDGELYTAAAERYRKRFYQTEPKTQEAKDLAQSWPLKVETEHIGFKYTAFINGYDAGDYKLVRKVKKQLRRYKGMLRYINRNTDITFSVRTHNEINMYENQIAELNNIVDGITNTDDEYLIDLYQAYAENLGEVHKFLAQNQSGDAFMTLAPIIFSRRNIELGFYDSQYFKKLIKPASLLYACSLGLPCDAGSIAMIYECLYSGSGNERACGTTVEDYYLDYHFSPNQLLDIDHIISYFITNYAKT
;
A
#
# COMPACT_ATOMS: atom_id res chain seq x y z
N MET A 1 -31.53 9.57 80.32
CA MET A 1 -30.31 9.77 79.51
C MET A 1 -30.58 10.94 78.57
N LEU A 2 -29.90 12.07 78.80
CA LEU A 2 -30.07 13.30 78.02
C LEU A 2 -29.39 13.16 76.64
N VAL A 3 -30.12 13.55 75.59
CA VAL A 3 -29.61 13.74 74.23
C VAL A 3 -29.42 15.24 74.03
N LEU A 4 -28.18 15.67 73.77
CA LEU A 4 -27.82 17.04 73.40
C LEU A 4 -27.83 17.16 71.87
N ALA A 5 -28.79 17.92 71.33
CA ALA A 5 -28.83 18.32 69.94
C ALA A 5 -28.05 19.64 69.77
N ILE A 6 -27.01 19.62 68.93
CA ILE A 6 -26.27 20.82 68.51
C ILE A 6 -26.85 21.28 67.17
N GLN A 7 -27.61 22.38 67.18
CA GLN A 7 -27.98 23.13 66.00
C GLN A 7 -26.80 24.02 65.59
N THR A 8 -26.21 23.78 64.42
CA THR A 8 -25.29 24.72 63.77
C THR A 8 -26.06 25.58 62.76
N GLN A 9 -26.03 26.89 62.94
CA GLN A 9 -26.59 27.85 61.99
C GLN A 9 -25.68 27.97 60.76
N PRO A 10 -26.24 28.10 59.54
CA PRO A 10 -25.45 28.33 58.34
C PRO A 10 -24.89 29.76 58.35
N THR A 11 -23.56 29.86 58.33
CA THR A 11 -22.83 31.12 58.14
C THR A 11 -23.17 31.72 56.78
N GLN A 12 -23.94 32.80 56.77
CA GLN A 12 -24.17 33.63 55.59
C GLN A 12 -22.86 34.30 55.18
N VAL A 13 -22.34 33.93 54.02
CA VAL A 13 -21.18 34.57 53.40
C VAL A 13 -21.64 35.92 52.81
N PRO A 14 -20.94 37.03 53.09
CA PRO A 14 -21.36 38.35 52.61
C PRO A 14 -21.36 38.42 51.07
N GLU A 15 -22.51 38.83 50.51
CA GLU A 15 -22.79 38.97 49.07
C GLU A 15 -21.74 39.73 48.21
N PRO A 16 -20.99 40.75 48.68
CA PRO A 16 -20.01 41.42 47.81
C PRO A 16 -18.86 40.52 47.37
N MET A 17 -18.55 39.45 48.10
CA MET A 17 -17.46 38.53 47.75
C MET A 17 -17.81 37.57 46.61
N GLN A 18 -19.10 37.30 46.39
CA GLN A 18 -19.55 36.35 45.38
C GLN A 18 -19.52 36.96 43.97
N LYS A 19 -19.83 38.26 43.85
CA LYS A 19 -19.74 39.01 42.58
C LYS A 19 -18.30 39.12 42.07
N TRP A 20 -17.33 39.29 42.96
CA TRP A 20 -15.91 39.35 42.60
C TRP A 20 -15.37 38.02 42.06
N LYS A 21 -15.76 36.89 42.68
CA LYS A 21 -15.36 35.56 42.20
C LYS A 21 -15.95 35.23 40.83
N LEU A 22 -17.22 35.60 40.60
CA LEU A 22 -17.86 35.37 39.31
C LEU A 22 -17.26 36.25 38.21
N SER A 23 -17.02 37.54 38.50
CA SER A 23 -16.36 38.45 37.55
C SER A 23 -14.97 37.95 37.18
N PHE A 24 -14.17 37.52 38.16
CA PHE A 24 -12.81 37.00 37.91
C PHE A 24 -12.82 35.72 37.06
N LEU A 25 -13.76 34.80 37.31
CA LEU A 25 -13.91 33.57 36.53
C LEU A 25 -14.28 33.89 35.06
N ILE A 26 -15.19 34.83 34.84
CA ILE A 26 -15.58 35.27 33.50
C ILE A 26 -14.40 35.92 32.78
N THR A 27 -13.61 36.75 33.47
CA THR A 27 -12.42 37.37 32.86
C THR A 27 -11.38 36.32 32.45
N ILE A 28 -11.17 35.27 33.26
CA ILE A 28 -10.27 34.16 32.92
C ILE A 28 -10.77 33.41 31.69
N ILE A 29 -12.06 33.11 31.60
CA ILE A 29 -12.65 32.39 30.44
C ILE A 29 -12.50 33.23 29.16
N VAL A 30 -12.78 34.54 29.23
CA VAL A 30 -12.62 35.45 28.09
C VAL A 30 -11.15 35.56 27.66
N LEU A 31 -10.21 35.68 28.61
CA LEU A 31 -8.77 35.66 28.32
C LEU A 31 -8.33 34.34 27.68
N PHE A 32 -8.85 33.21 28.15
CA PHE A 32 -8.57 31.89 27.58
C PHE A 32 -9.07 31.79 26.14
N VAL A 33 -10.30 32.26 25.86
CA VAL A 33 -10.85 32.29 24.49
C VAL A 33 -10.02 33.19 23.58
N ILE A 34 -9.63 34.40 24.02
CA ILE A 34 -8.79 35.31 23.22
C ILE A 34 -7.40 34.70 22.96
N LEU A 35 -6.79 34.05 23.95
CA LEU A 35 -5.49 33.37 23.77
C LEU A 35 -5.58 32.14 22.88
N PHE A 36 -6.71 31.42 22.91
CA PHE A 36 -6.94 30.26 22.06
C PHE A 36 -7.22 30.67 20.61
N SER A 37 -8.07 31.68 20.39
CA SER A 37 -8.38 32.23 19.08
C SER A 37 -7.17 32.91 18.42
N SER A 38 -6.33 33.63 19.18
CA SER A 38 -5.11 34.26 18.63
C SER A 38 -4.01 33.27 18.25
N LYS A 39 -3.99 32.07 18.86
CA LYS A 39 -3.13 30.97 18.40
C LYS A 39 -3.67 30.29 17.13
N PHE A 40 -4.99 30.25 16.95
CA PHE A 40 -5.61 29.64 15.77
C PHE A 40 -5.37 30.49 14.51
N GLU A 41 -5.42 31.83 14.61
CA GLU A 41 -5.13 32.72 13.47
C GLU A 41 -3.65 32.74 13.05
N ARG A 42 -2.71 32.47 13.96
CA ARG A 42 -1.28 32.36 13.58
C ARG A 42 -0.96 31.13 12.72
N SER A 43 -1.86 30.14 12.63
CA SER A 43 -1.69 28.98 11.74
C SER A 43 -2.20 29.22 10.31
N GLN A 44 -2.88 30.35 10.04
CA GLN A 44 -3.33 30.75 8.70
C GLN A 44 -2.63 32.01 8.18
N LYS A 45 -1.38 32.27 8.60
CA LYS A 45 -0.55 33.23 7.87
C LYS A 45 -0.21 32.64 6.50
N HIS A 46 -0.89 33.18 5.49
CA HIS A 46 -0.53 33.16 4.08
C HIS A 46 0.97 32.95 3.88
N HIS A 47 1.35 31.77 3.36
CA HIS A 47 2.60 31.66 2.65
C HIS A 47 2.45 32.52 1.39
N ALA A 48 3.14 33.66 1.39
CA ALA A 48 3.36 34.46 0.19
C ALA A 48 3.90 33.54 -0.91
N ASN A 49 3.28 33.62 -2.08
CA ASN A 49 3.80 33.03 -3.31
C ASN A 49 5.13 33.70 -3.65
N ASN A 50 6.23 33.19 -3.10
CA ASN A 50 7.55 33.42 -3.63
C ASN A 50 7.71 32.52 -4.85
N THR A 51 7.22 32.97 -6.00
CA THR A 51 7.77 32.56 -7.28
C THR A 51 9.23 33.00 -7.33
N VAL A 52 10.12 32.17 -6.79
CA VAL A 52 11.54 32.23 -7.10
C VAL A 52 11.66 31.74 -8.54
N THR A 53 11.66 32.69 -9.47
CA THR A 53 12.26 32.48 -10.79
C THR A 53 13.72 32.17 -10.55
N VAL A 54 14.06 30.88 -10.54
CA VAL A 54 15.45 30.43 -10.57
C VAL A 54 16.00 30.81 -11.95
N GLN A 55 16.56 32.01 -12.07
CA GLN A 55 17.45 32.36 -13.16
C GLN A 55 18.75 31.59 -12.94
N HIS A 56 18.82 30.36 -13.44
CA HIS A 56 20.08 29.68 -13.62
C HIS A 56 20.88 30.42 -14.71
N ILE A 57 21.83 31.24 -14.30
CA ILE A 57 22.96 31.62 -15.14
C ILE A 57 23.81 30.35 -15.26
N VAL A 58 23.53 29.53 -16.29
CA VAL A 58 24.38 28.41 -16.67
C VAL A 58 25.44 28.93 -17.64
N GLU A 59 26.68 28.89 -17.19
CA GLU A 59 27.85 29.05 -18.03
C GLU A 59 27.82 27.97 -19.13
N LYS A 60 27.59 28.41 -20.38
CA LYS A 60 27.54 27.53 -21.56
C LYS A 60 28.89 26.82 -21.73
N LYS A 61 28.96 25.54 -21.35
CA LYS A 61 29.88 24.60 -22.02
C LYS A 61 29.14 24.00 -23.21
N THR A 62 29.69 24.25 -24.40
CA THR A 62 29.16 23.84 -25.70
C THR A 62 29.00 22.31 -25.76
N PRO A 63 27.76 21.77 -25.89
CA PRO A 63 27.56 20.35 -26.11
C PRO A 63 27.87 20.03 -27.57
N LYS A 64 28.62 18.95 -27.80
CA LYS A 64 28.83 18.39 -29.14
C LYS A 64 27.48 17.91 -29.69
N GLN A 65 27.04 18.50 -30.80
CA GLN A 65 25.88 18.06 -31.57
C GLN A 65 25.95 16.56 -31.86
N LYS A 66 25.02 15.79 -31.27
CA LYS A 66 24.57 14.54 -31.87
C LYS A 66 23.13 14.74 -32.32
N ILE A 67 22.91 14.44 -33.60
CA ILE A 67 21.67 14.65 -34.34
C ILE A 67 20.54 13.85 -33.67
N ALA A 68 19.60 14.56 -33.05
CA ALA A 68 18.37 13.97 -32.52
C ALA A 68 17.45 13.58 -33.69
N LYS A 69 17.27 12.27 -33.90
CA LYS A 69 16.19 11.74 -34.75
C LYS A 69 14.87 11.95 -34.02
N LYS A 70 14.05 12.89 -34.49
CA LYS A 70 12.63 13.04 -34.10
C LYS A 70 11.90 11.70 -34.30
N ILE A 71 11.54 11.05 -33.21
CA ILE A 71 10.56 9.95 -33.23
C ILE A 71 9.19 10.60 -32.98
N LYS A 72 8.33 10.60 -34.00
CA LYS A 72 6.91 10.94 -33.82
C LYS A 72 6.23 9.76 -33.10
N PRO A 73 5.41 9.99 -32.06
CA PRO A 73 4.59 8.92 -31.48
C PRO A 73 3.52 8.53 -32.49
N LYS A 74 3.55 7.27 -32.94
CA LYS A 74 2.42 6.66 -33.66
C LYS A 74 1.39 6.24 -32.61
N ALA A 75 0.20 6.80 -32.67
CA ALA A 75 -0.97 6.26 -31.99
C ALA A 75 -1.18 4.82 -32.45
N GLN A 76 -0.87 3.86 -31.58
CA GLN A 76 -1.21 2.46 -31.75
C GLN A 76 -2.35 2.15 -30.78
N THR A 77 -3.51 1.80 -31.32
CA THR A 77 -4.53 1.07 -30.56
C THR A 77 -3.88 -0.20 -29.97
N PRO A 78 -3.97 -0.44 -28.65
CA PRO A 78 -3.29 -1.57 -28.05
C PRO A 78 -3.82 -2.87 -28.64
N LYS A 79 -2.98 -3.59 -29.40
CA LYS A 79 -3.24 -4.99 -29.73
C LYS A 79 -3.23 -5.78 -28.42
N ALA A 80 -4.24 -6.61 -28.21
CA ALA A 80 -4.35 -7.50 -27.07
C ALA A 80 -3.01 -8.22 -26.81
N TYR A 81 -2.40 -7.92 -25.68
CA TYR A 81 -1.15 -8.54 -25.25
C TYR A 81 -1.40 -10.05 -25.07
N ASN A 82 -0.79 -10.87 -25.92
CA ASN A 82 -0.89 -12.33 -25.85
C ASN A 82 0.47 -12.93 -25.42
N PRO A 83 0.70 -13.16 -24.11
CA PRO A 83 1.98 -13.64 -23.58
C PRO A 83 2.29 -15.11 -23.87
N LEU A 84 1.52 -15.79 -24.72
CA LEU A 84 1.66 -17.23 -24.99
C LEU A 84 2.06 -17.48 -26.44
N THR A 85 3.32 -17.19 -26.79
CA THR A 85 3.93 -17.77 -27.99
C THR A 85 4.36 -19.19 -27.72
N GLY A 86 3.51 -20.12 -28.16
CA GLY A 86 3.78 -21.56 -28.28
C GLY A 86 3.47 -22.34 -27.03
N TYR A 87 2.29 -22.97 -26.91
CA TYR A 87 2.08 -24.13 -26.04
C TYR A 87 0.80 -24.90 -26.37
N ASP A 88 0.87 -26.20 -26.07
CA ASP A 88 -0.01 -27.32 -26.45
C ASP A 88 -1.42 -27.26 -25.84
N LYS A 89 -2.43 -27.68 -26.61
CA LYS A 89 -3.88 -27.56 -26.35
C LYS A 89 -4.47 -28.65 -25.45
N ASN A 90 -3.68 -29.62 -25.00
CA ASN A 90 -4.20 -30.81 -24.35
C ASN A 90 -3.80 -30.92 -22.88
N ILE A 91 -4.36 -30.09 -21.99
CA ILE A 91 -4.36 -30.38 -20.54
C ILE A 91 -5.70 -29.98 -19.90
N ASP A 92 -6.37 -31.01 -19.36
CA ASP A 92 -7.45 -31.08 -18.39
C ASP A 92 -8.79 -30.36 -18.59
N LYS A 93 -9.84 -31.21 -18.63
CA LYS A 93 -11.27 -30.89 -18.49
C LYS A 93 -11.54 -30.32 -17.10
N THR A 94 -11.14 -29.08 -16.92
CA THR A 94 -11.66 -28.28 -15.83
C THR A 94 -12.95 -27.60 -16.28
N PRO A 95 -13.93 -27.40 -15.38
CA PRO A 95 -15.17 -26.72 -15.73
C PRO A 95 -14.84 -25.42 -16.48
N GLU A 96 -15.58 -25.14 -17.55
CA GLU A 96 -15.36 -23.96 -18.38
C GLU A 96 -15.68 -22.70 -17.56
N ALA A 97 -14.68 -22.18 -16.85
CA ALA A 97 -14.81 -20.96 -16.06
C ALA A 97 -14.87 -19.75 -16.99
N ASP A 98 -15.77 -18.81 -16.70
CA ASP A 98 -15.74 -17.51 -17.35
C ASP A 98 -14.46 -16.73 -16.99
N TYR A 99 -14.16 -15.68 -17.75
CA TYR A 99 -12.91 -14.92 -17.62
C TYR A 99 -12.69 -14.31 -16.23
N VAL A 100 -13.76 -13.79 -15.61
CA VAL A 100 -13.69 -13.15 -14.29
C VAL A 100 -13.42 -14.21 -13.23
N THR A 101 -14.12 -15.35 -13.31
CA THR A 101 -13.87 -16.50 -12.42
C THR A 101 -12.45 -17.02 -12.57
N ALA A 102 -11.96 -17.23 -13.80
CA ALA A 102 -10.59 -17.69 -14.05
C ALA A 102 -9.52 -16.72 -13.49
N PHE A 103 -9.75 -15.40 -13.60
CA PHE A 103 -8.88 -14.38 -13.00
C PHE A 103 -8.86 -14.46 -11.47
N ARG A 104 -10.05 -14.55 -10.85
CA ARG A 104 -10.19 -14.63 -9.38
C ARG A 104 -9.55 -15.90 -8.85
N GLU A 105 -9.77 -17.05 -9.48
CA GLU A 105 -9.12 -18.32 -9.15
C GLU A 105 -7.59 -18.23 -9.28
N PHE A 106 -7.08 -17.65 -10.37
CA PHE A 106 -5.63 -17.47 -10.53
C PHE A 106 -5.03 -16.59 -9.42
N LYS A 107 -5.70 -15.49 -9.06
CA LYS A 107 -5.28 -14.63 -7.94
C LYS A 107 -5.38 -15.34 -6.58
N LYS A 108 -6.42 -16.15 -6.38
CA LYS A 108 -6.62 -16.98 -5.19
C LYS A 108 -5.49 -17.99 -5.03
N PHE A 109 -5.22 -18.75 -6.09
CA PHE A 109 -4.21 -19.82 -6.09
C PHE A 109 -2.81 -19.29 -5.82
N LYS A 110 -2.46 -18.11 -6.36
CA LYS A 110 -1.19 -17.44 -6.04
C LYS A 110 -0.96 -17.22 -4.54
N ARG A 111 -2.03 -17.09 -3.75
CA ARG A 111 -1.94 -16.95 -2.29
C ARG A 111 -1.80 -18.29 -1.56
N CYS A 112 -2.19 -19.39 -2.19
CA CYS A 112 -2.05 -20.75 -1.66
C CYS A 112 -0.60 -21.28 -1.67
N ARG A 113 0.32 -20.59 -2.34
CA ARG A 113 1.72 -21.03 -2.54
C ARG A 113 2.35 -21.70 -1.31
N ARG A 114 2.34 -21.03 -0.16
CA ARG A 114 3.03 -21.52 1.03
C ARG A 114 2.32 -22.70 1.70
N ILE A 115 0.99 -22.74 1.59
CA ILE A 115 0.20 -23.87 2.08
C ILE A 115 0.54 -25.11 1.24
N ILE A 116 0.48 -24.99 -0.09
CA ILE A 116 0.78 -26.11 -0.98
C ILE A 116 2.25 -26.55 -0.85
N GLU A 117 3.20 -25.61 -0.82
CA GLU A 117 4.62 -25.92 -0.57
C GLU A 117 4.82 -26.63 0.80
N SER A 118 4.02 -26.32 1.82
CA SER A 118 4.09 -27.04 3.11
C SER A 118 3.56 -28.46 2.97
N LEU A 119 2.40 -28.64 2.33
CA LEU A 119 1.78 -29.94 2.08
C LEU A 119 2.71 -30.85 1.24
N GLU A 120 3.31 -30.33 0.16
CA GLU A 120 4.29 -31.03 -0.67
C GLU A 120 5.48 -31.59 0.13
N ASN A 121 5.90 -30.83 1.15
CA ASN A 121 7.04 -31.19 2.00
C ASN A 121 6.63 -32.00 3.25
N ASN A 122 5.39 -32.49 3.32
CA ASN A 122 4.81 -33.16 4.48
C ASN A 122 4.95 -32.33 5.79
N GLN A 123 4.82 -31.01 5.68
CA GLN A 123 4.85 -30.07 6.79
C GLN A 123 3.44 -29.60 7.13
N ASP A 124 3.18 -29.40 8.42
CA ASP A 124 1.94 -28.77 8.88
C ASP A 124 1.89 -27.30 8.37
N PRO A 125 0.93 -26.94 7.48
CA PRO A 125 0.81 -25.59 6.96
C PRO A 125 0.60 -24.53 8.05
N TYR A 126 -0.06 -24.91 9.16
CA TYR A 126 -0.27 -24.00 10.29
C TYR A 126 1.06 -23.67 10.97
N GLN A 127 1.92 -24.67 11.20
CA GLN A 127 3.23 -24.44 11.81
C GLN A 127 4.14 -23.58 10.91
N ASP A 128 4.16 -23.83 9.60
CA ASP A 128 4.93 -22.97 8.66
C ASP A 128 4.38 -21.54 8.61
N PHE A 129 3.04 -21.40 8.68
CA PHE A 129 2.38 -20.11 8.74
C PHE A 129 2.79 -19.33 10.00
N ILE A 130 2.65 -19.92 11.19
CA ILE A 130 3.03 -19.31 12.46
C ILE A 130 4.52 -18.94 12.48
N LYS A 131 5.40 -19.88 12.11
CA LYS A 131 6.86 -19.67 12.05
C LYS A 131 7.25 -18.48 11.17
N SER A 132 6.49 -18.24 10.11
CA SER A 132 6.79 -17.14 9.19
C SER A 132 6.37 -15.78 9.69
N LYS A 133 5.33 -15.73 10.52
CA LYS A 133 4.82 -14.52 11.16
C LYS A 133 5.61 -14.22 12.43
N SER A 134 6.12 -15.25 13.10
CA SER A 134 6.81 -15.12 14.39
C SER A 134 8.25 -14.60 14.32
N LYS A 135 8.80 -14.34 13.12
CA LYS A 135 10.18 -13.88 12.91
C LYS A 135 10.59 -12.62 13.71
N HIS A 136 9.63 -11.83 14.19
CA HIS A 136 9.91 -10.61 14.94
C HIS A 136 9.17 -10.51 16.29
N ARG A 137 8.10 -11.28 16.52
CA ARG A 137 7.30 -11.34 17.77
C ARG A 137 6.55 -12.66 17.86
N PRO A 138 6.23 -13.19 19.05
CA PRO A 138 5.29 -14.31 19.18
C PRO A 138 3.99 -13.98 18.46
N PHE A 139 3.52 -14.90 17.62
CA PHE A 139 2.30 -14.75 16.84
C PHE A 139 1.54 -16.06 16.96
N GLU A 140 0.29 -15.99 17.41
CA GLU A 140 -0.61 -17.12 17.49
C GLU A 140 -1.97 -16.71 16.95
N LEU A 141 -2.64 -17.62 16.25
CA LEU A 141 -4.03 -17.44 15.86
C LEU A 141 -4.92 -17.84 17.03
N ASN A 142 -5.99 -17.09 17.27
CA ASN A 142 -7.02 -17.54 18.19
C ASN A 142 -7.85 -18.67 17.56
N THR A 143 -8.79 -19.24 18.33
CA THR A 143 -9.61 -20.38 17.89
C THR A 143 -10.34 -20.13 16.56
N ILE A 144 -10.97 -18.96 16.40
CA ILE A 144 -11.75 -18.63 15.20
C ILE A 144 -10.82 -18.47 13.99
N GLN A 145 -9.71 -17.77 14.15
CA GLN A 145 -8.72 -17.60 13.09
C GLN A 145 -8.08 -18.93 12.69
N ARG A 146 -7.84 -19.83 13.66
CA ARG A 146 -7.33 -21.17 13.38
C ARG A 146 -8.32 -22.00 12.57
N GLN A 147 -9.59 -22.01 12.95
CA GLN A 147 -10.65 -22.68 12.17
C GLN A 147 -10.72 -22.10 10.75
N GLN A 148 -10.66 -20.77 10.61
CA GLN A 148 -10.65 -20.13 9.30
C GLN A 148 -9.39 -20.48 8.49
N PHE A 149 -8.24 -20.66 9.14
CA PHE A 149 -7.01 -21.09 8.50
C PHE A 149 -7.13 -22.53 7.99
N GLU A 150 -7.72 -23.44 8.77
CA GLU A 150 -7.97 -24.83 8.36
C GLU A 150 -8.89 -24.88 7.13
N VAL A 151 -9.99 -24.11 7.14
CA VAL A 151 -10.85 -23.95 5.94
C VAL A 151 -10.07 -23.40 4.76
N TYR A 152 -9.14 -22.46 4.98
CA TYR A 152 -8.31 -21.92 3.91
C TYR A 152 -7.31 -22.94 3.35
N VAL A 153 -6.78 -23.84 4.20
CA VAL A 153 -5.96 -24.98 3.78
C VAL A 153 -6.77 -25.90 2.89
N ASP A 154 -7.99 -26.27 3.29
CA ASP A 154 -8.87 -27.14 2.50
C ASP A 154 -9.20 -26.52 1.14
N VAL A 155 -9.51 -25.22 1.13
CA VAL A 155 -9.74 -24.45 -0.10
C VAL A 155 -8.52 -24.46 -1.01
N CYS A 156 -7.31 -24.32 -0.47
CA CYS A 156 -6.10 -24.39 -1.27
C CYS A 156 -5.84 -25.79 -1.81
N ASN A 157 -6.06 -26.82 -0.98
CA ASN A 157 -5.90 -28.21 -1.37
C ASN A 157 -6.91 -28.62 -2.45
N SER A 158 -8.16 -28.17 -2.35
CA SER A 158 -9.22 -28.46 -3.34
C SER A 158 -8.99 -27.79 -4.71
N MET A 159 -8.02 -26.87 -4.81
CA MET A 159 -7.62 -26.26 -6.08
C MET A 159 -6.59 -27.11 -6.86
N LEU A 160 -6.07 -28.18 -6.25
CA LEU A 160 -5.26 -29.18 -6.93
C LEU A 160 -6.15 -30.14 -7.73
N SER A 161 -5.67 -30.65 -8.86
CA SER A 161 -6.44 -31.60 -9.68
C SER A 161 -6.40 -33.02 -9.14
N HIS A 162 -5.37 -33.34 -8.36
CA HIS A 162 -5.19 -34.62 -7.68
C HIS A 162 -4.24 -34.45 -6.50
N ASP A 163 -4.24 -35.43 -5.61
CA ASP A 163 -3.29 -35.48 -4.50
C ASP A 163 -1.85 -35.52 -5.03
N GLY A 164 -0.96 -34.74 -4.42
CA GLY A 164 0.45 -34.66 -4.80
C GLY A 164 0.76 -33.79 -6.03
N GLU A 165 -0.21 -33.08 -6.59
CA GLU A 165 0.09 -32.06 -7.60
C GLU A 165 0.96 -30.93 -7.00
N LEU A 166 2.08 -30.63 -7.67
CA LEU A 166 2.95 -29.52 -7.29
C LEU A 166 2.31 -28.15 -7.57
N TYR A 167 2.57 -27.18 -6.70
CA TYR A 167 2.17 -25.78 -6.82
C TYR A 167 2.56 -25.19 -8.17
N THR A 168 3.75 -25.51 -8.69
CA THR A 168 4.20 -24.99 -9.99
C THR A 168 3.35 -25.49 -11.15
N ALA A 169 2.91 -26.76 -11.12
CA ALA A 169 2.03 -27.34 -12.11
C ALA A 169 0.62 -26.74 -12.03
N ALA A 170 0.05 -26.69 -10.82
CA ALA A 170 -1.27 -26.10 -10.59
C ALA A 170 -1.30 -24.61 -10.94
N ALA A 171 -0.26 -23.85 -10.56
CA ALA A 171 -0.13 -22.44 -10.89
C ALA A 171 -0.10 -22.22 -12.40
N GLU A 172 0.59 -23.09 -13.14
CA GLU A 172 0.63 -23.03 -14.59
C GLU A 172 -0.74 -23.37 -15.22
N ARG A 173 -1.48 -24.35 -14.67
CA ARG A 173 -2.85 -24.64 -15.11
C ARG A 173 -3.77 -23.44 -14.94
N TYR A 174 -3.82 -22.84 -13.74
CA TYR A 174 -4.66 -21.66 -13.50
C TYR A 174 -4.23 -20.45 -14.35
N ARG A 175 -2.92 -20.28 -14.55
CA ARG A 175 -2.38 -19.25 -15.44
C ARG A 175 -2.86 -19.47 -16.88
N LYS A 176 -2.72 -20.69 -17.40
CA LYS A 176 -3.17 -21.06 -18.75
C LYS A 176 -4.66 -20.83 -18.91
N ARG A 177 -5.48 -21.32 -17.97
CA ARG A 177 -6.94 -21.10 -17.98
C ARG A 177 -7.25 -19.62 -18.10
N PHE A 178 -6.71 -18.77 -17.21
CA PHE A 178 -6.96 -17.33 -17.25
C PHE A 178 -6.58 -16.68 -18.59
N TYR A 179 -5.43 -16.99 -19.17
CA TYR A 179 -4.98 -16.38 -20.44
C TYR A 179 -5.64 -16.97 -21.69
N GLN A 180 -6.22 -18.18 -21.60
CA GLN A 180 -6.89 -18.85 -22.73
C GLN A 180 -8.40 -18.64 -22.72
N THR A 181 -9.01 -18.30 -21.58
CA THR A 181 -10.42 -17.93 -21.51
C THR A 181 -10.66 -16.59 -22.21
N GLU A 182 -11.69 -16.53 -23.05
CA GLU A 182 -12.08 -15.32 -23.78
C GLU A 182 -12.98 -14.41 -22.91
N PRO A 183 -12.75 -13.08 -22.88
CA PRO A 183 -13.59 -12.14 -22.15
C PRO A 183 -14.91 -11.86 -22.90
N LYS A 184 -15.98 -12.59 -22.54
CA LYS A 184 -17.28 -12.50 -23.22
C LYS A 184 -18.18 -11.36 -22.69
N THR A 185 -18.25 -11.18 -21.37
CA THR A 185 -19.07 -10.14 -20.72
C THR A 185 -18.38 -8.77 -20.73
N GLN A 186 -19.12 -7.69 -20.50
CA GLN A 186 -18.51 -6.36 -20.38
C GLN A 186 -17.54 -6.30 -19.20
N GLU A 187 -17.93 -6.82 -18.03
CA GLU A 187 -17.04 -6.92 -16.86
C GLU A 187 -15.72 -7.65 -17.18
N ALA A 188 -15.81 -8.75 -17.92
CA ALA A 188 -14.63 -9.50 -18.35
C ALA A 188 -13.74 -8.69 -19.31
N LYS A 189 -14.33 -7.93 -20.23
CA LYS A 189 -13.60 -7.07 -21.18
C LYS A 189 -12.90 -5.93 -20.46
N ASP A 190 -13.59 -5.28 -19.51
CA ASP A 190 -13.02 -4.23 -18.68
C ASP A 190 -11.82 -4.78 -17.89
N LEU A 191 -11.99 -5.93 -17.25
CA LEU A 191 -10.90 -6.59 -16.53
C LEU A 191 -9.71 -6.93 -17.45
N ALA A 192 -9.97 -7.50 -18.62
CA ALA A 192 -8.94 -7.84 -19.60
C ALA A 192 -8.17 -6.59 -20.08
N GLN A 193 -8.85 -5.46 -20.26
CA GLN A 193 -8.23 -4.19 -20.66
C GLN A 193 -7.47 -3.51 -19.51
N SER A 194 -7.90 -3.69 -18.26
CA SER A 194 -7.25 -3.11 -17.08
C SER A 194 -5.83 -3.65 -16.86
N TRP A 195 -5.56 -4.89 -17.25
CA TRP A 195 -4.27 -5.54 -16.96
C TRP A 195 -3.10 -4.96 -17.77
N PRO A 196 -3.18 -4.79 -19.12
CA PRO A 196 -2.16 -4.09 -19.88
C PRO A 196 -1.89 -2.67 -19.38
N LEU A 197 -2.96 -1.90 -19.09
CA LEU A 197 -2.84 -0.54 -18.54
C LEU A 197 -2.06 -0.53 -17.23
N LYS A 198 -2.37 -1.49 -16.34
CA LYS A 198 -1.64 -1.67 -15.09
C LYS A 198 -0.15 -1.93 -15.33
N VAL A 199 0.17 -2.91 -16.17
CA VAL A 199 1.55 -3.34 -16.42
C VAL A 199 2.37 -2.21 -17.03
N GLU A 200 1.83 -1.50 -18.02
CA GLU A 200 2.49 -0.38 -18.67
C GLU A 200 2.73 0.78 -17.70
N THR A 201 1.71 1.16 -16.92
CA THR A 201 1.81 2.25 -15.96
C THR A 201 2.77 1.93 -14.82
N GLU A 202 2.76 0.69 -14.29
CA GLU A 202 3.72 0.25 -13.28
C GLU A 202 5.15 0.23 -13.83
N HIS A 203 5.35 -0.20 -15.08
CA HIS A 203 6.65 -0.22 -15.73
C HIS A 203 7.24 1.18 -15.91
N ILE A 204 6.45 2.13 -16.43
CA ILE A 204 6.89 3.52 -16.60
C ILE A 204 7.08 4.19 -15.23
N GLY A 205 6.16 4.00 -14.29
CA GLY A 205 6.28 4.53 -12.94
C GLY A 205 7.51 4.00 -12.19
N PHE A 206 7.88 2.74 -12.43
CA PHE A 206 9.12 2.16 -11.95
C PHE A 206 10.35 2.82 -12.57
N LYS A 207 10.38 3.01 -13.90
CA LYS A 207 11.47 3.73 -14.59
C LYS A 207 11.64 5.14 -14.06
N TYR A 208 10.54 5.90 -13.97
CA TYR A 208 10.52 7.25 -13.44
C TYR A 208 11.04 7.30 -12.00
N THR A 209 10.57 6.39 -11.13
CA THR A 209 11.04 6.33 -9.75
C THR A 209 12.51 5.93 -9.65
N ALA A 210 12.98 4.99 -10.46
CA ALA A 210 14.40 4.64 -10.53
C ALA A 210 15.24 5.87 -10.92
N PHE A 211 14.80 6.59 -11.94
CA PHE A 211 15.51 7.73 -12.51
C PHE A 211 15.58 8.94 -11.57
N ILE A 212 14.49 9.29 -10.88
CA ILE A 212 14.52 10.36 -9.85
C ILE A 212 15.49 10.01 -8.71
N ASN A 213 15.63 8.72 -8.40
CA ASN A 213 16.60 8.27 -7.41
C ASN A 213 18.04 8.22 -7.97
N GLY A 214 18.23 8.65 -9.20
CA GLY A 214 19.51 8.74 -9.90
C GLY A 214 19.84 7.52 -10.75
N TYR A 215 18.97 6.55 -10.96
CA TYR A 215 19.36 5.26 -11.58
C TYR A 215 18.63 4.98 -12.89
N ASP A 216 19.31 4.32 -13.83
CA ASP A 216 18.60 3.64 -14.91
C ASP A 216 17.79 2.45 -14.36
N ALA A 217 16.63 2.18 -14.96
CA ALA A 217 15.75 1.10 -14.59
C ALA A 217 16.40 -0.28 -14.78
N GLY A 218 17.31 -0.41 -15.76
CA GLY A 218 18.13 -1.62 -15.96
C GLY A 218 19.00 -1.93 -14.74
N ASP A 219 19.53 -0.89 -14.09
CA ASP A 219 20.43 -1.02 -12.94
C ASP A 219 19.69 -1.07 -11.60
N TYR A 220 18.39 -0.79 -11.57
CA TYR A 220 17.63 -0.75 -10.32
C TYR A 220 17.72 -2.04 -9.49
N LYS A 221 17.75 -3.22 -10.14
CA LYS A 221 17.94 -4.51 -9.42
C LYS A 221 19.31 -4.58 -8.75
N LEU A 222 20.36 -4.17 -9.45
CA LEU A 222 21.72 -4.10 -8.93
C LEU A 222 21.80 -3.08 -7.78
N VAL A 223 21.33 -1.86 -8.00
CA VAL A 223 21.29 -0.79 -7.01
C VAL A 223 20.49 -1.20 -5.77
N ARG A 224 19.34 -1.87 -5.93
CA ARG A 224 18.55 -2.38 -4.79
C ARG A 224 19.33 -3.43 -3.99
N LYS A 225 20.07 -4.32 -4.66
CA LYS A 225 20.94 -5.32 -4.03
C LYS A 225 22.08 -4.63 -3.26
N VAL A 226 22.76 -3.68 -3.89
CA VAL A 226 23.84 -2.86 -3.32
C VAL A 226 23.33 -2.07 -2.11
N LYS A 227 22.21 -1.34 -2.21
CA LYS A 227 21.58 -0.63 -1.08
C LYS A 227 21.16 -1.56 0.05
N LYS A 228 20.75 -2.80 -0.23
CA LYS A 228 20.45 -3.81 0.80
C LYS A 228 21.73 -4.22 1.54
N GLN A 229 22.84 -4.42 0.83
CA GLN A 229 24.14 -4.72 1.43
C GLN A 229 24.67 -3.53 2.24
N LEU A 230 24.60 -2.31 1.71
CA LEU A 230 24.94 -1.07 2.44
C LEU A 230 24.17 -0.95 3.76
N ARG A 231 22.86 -1.20 3.75
CA ARG A 231 22.05 -1.19 4.99
C ARG A 231 22.48 -2.25 5.99
N ARG A 232 22.92 -3.43 5.53
CA ARG A 232 23.45 -4.49 6.40
C ARG A 232 24.77 -4.06 7.03
N TYR A 233 25.75 -3.60 6.25
CA TYR A 233 27.05 -3.17 6.79
C TYR A 233 26.94 -1.95 7.70
N LYS A 234 26.14 -0.93 7.33
CA LYS A 234 25.80 0.19 8.23
C LYS A 234 25.04 -0.26 9.49
N GLY A 235 24.30 -1.36 9.41
CA GLY A 235 23.67 -2.00 10.56
C GLY A 235 24.70 -2.63 11.50
N MET A 236 25.65 -3.37 10.96
CA MET A 236 26.75 -3.99 11.73
C MET A 236 27.64 -2.95 12.41
N LEU A 237 28.03 -1.89 11.70
CA LEU A 237 28.79 -0.78 12.30
C LEU A 237 28.02 -0.11 13.45
N ARG A 238 26.72 0.16 13.27
CA ARG A 238 25.88 0.69 14.35
C ARG A 238 25.76 -0.26 15.53
N TYR A 239 25.75 -1.57 15.30
CA TYR A 239 25.73 -2.57 16.35
C TYR A 239 27.05 -2.59 17.13
N ILE A 240 28.19 -2.58 16.45
CA ILE A 240 29.52 -2.52 17.09
C ILE A 240 29.61 -1.24 17.94
N ASN A 241 29.34 -0.08 17.34
CA ASN A 241 29.43 1.22 18.03
C ASN A 241 28.49 1.37 19.24
N ARG A 242 27.42 0.56 19.32
CA ARG A 242 26.48 0.58 20.46
C ARG A 242 26.84 -0.41 21.56
N ASN A 243 27.61 -1.45 21.26
CA ASN A 243 27.89 -2.56 22.19
C ASN A 243 29.37 -2.67 22.58
N THR A 244 30.24 -1.77 22.11
CA THR A 244 31.62 -1.71 22.56
C THR A 244 31.76 -0.75 23.73
N ASP A 245 31.90 -1.29 24.94
CA ASP A 245 32.44 -0.57 26.08
C ASP A 245 33.93 -0.27 25.82
N ILE A 246 34.20 0.92 25.26
CA ILE A 246 35.42 1.76 25.24
C ILE A 246 36.79 1.14 24.86
N THR A 247 37.04 -0.16 25.04
CA THR A 247 38.26 -0.85 24.59
C THR A 247 38.03 -1.58 23.26
N PHE A 248 38.41 -0.94 22.16
CA PHE A 248 38.46 -1.58 20.84
C PHE A 248 39.58 -2.61 20.81
N SER A 249 39.22 -3.90 20.75
CA SER A 249 40.19 -4.94 20.44
C SER A 249 40.71 -4.75 19.00
N VAL A 250 41.94 -5.19 18.71
CA VAL A 250 42.51 -5.21 17.34
C VAL A 250 41.56 -5.90 16.36
N ARG A 251 40.88 -6.97 16.82
CA ARG A 251 39.86 -7.67 16.04
C ARG A 251 38.67 -6.77 15.70
N THR A 252 38.14 -6.04 16.67
CA THR A 252 37.03 -5.10 16.46
C THR A 252 37.42 -3.99 15.50
N HIS A 253 38.65 -3.46 15.60
CA HIS A 253 39.16 -2.46 14.67
C HIS A 253 39.26 -2.99 13.23
N ASN A 254 39.76 -4.22 13.06
CA ASN A 254 39.82 -4.87 11.75
C ASN A 254 38.41 -5.11 11.16
N GLU A 255 37.44 -5.51 11.99
CA GLU A 255 36.05 -5.70 11.57
C GLU A 255 35.40 -4.37 11.13
N ILE A 256 35.66 -3.27 11.84
CA ILE A 256 35.21 -1.92 11.46
C ILE A 256 35.79 -1.52 10.10
N ASN A 257 37.11 -1.59 9.94
CA ASN A 257 37.78 -1.20 8.70
C ASN A 257 37.28 -2.03 7.50
N MET A 258 37.06 -3.33 7.70
CA MET A 258 36.47 -4.20 6.69
C MET A 258 35.07 -3.69 6.27
N TYR A 259 34.19 -3.37 7.23
CA TYR A 259 32.86 -2.86 6.91
C TYR A 259 32.89 -1.48 6.25
N GLU A 260 33.78 -0.58 6.68
CA GLU A 260 33.95 0.74 6.07
C GLU A 260 34.43 0.64 4.62
N ASN A 261 35.42 -0.21 4.34
CA ASN A 261 35.89 -0.48 2.98
C ASN A 261 34.77 -1.03 2.09
N GLN A 262 33.99 -2.00 2.60
CA GLN A 262 32.85 -2.54 1.87
C GLN A 262 31.76 -1.49 1.61
N ILE A 263 31.54 -0.55 2.55
CA ILE A 263 30.61 0.57 2.34
C ILE A 263 31.14 1.51 1.24
N ALA A 264 32.44 1.83 1.26
CA ALA A 264 33.07 2.70 0.26
C ALA A 264 32.98 2.09 -1.15
N GLU A 265 33.33 0.80 -1.31
CA GLU A 265 33.21 0.07 -2.57
C GLU A 265 31.78 0.09 -3.09
N LEU A 266 30.80 -0.20 -2.23
CA LEU A 266 29.39 -0.21 -2.61
C LEU A 266 28.85 1.18 -2.95
N ASN A 267 29.33 2.25 -2.29
CA ASN A 267 28.97 3.62 -2.66
C ASN A 267 29.54 3.99 -4.04
N ASN A 268 30.79 3.65 -4.34
CA ASN A 268 31.39 3.89 -5.65
C ASN A 268 30.59 3.21 -6.79
N ILE A 269 30.06 2.01 -6.55
CA ILE A 269 29.16 1.34 -7.51
C ILE A 269 27.87 2.15 -7.71
N VAL A 270 27.28 2.67 -6.63
CA VAL A 270 26.06 3.50 -6.72
C VAL A 270 26.35 4.80 -7.47
N ASP A 271 27.44 5.47 -7.15
CA ASP A 271 27.82 6.76 -7.72
C ASP A 271 28.19 6.63 -9.21
N GLY A 272 28.79 5.51 -9.61
CA GLY A 272 29.09 5.20 -11.01
C GLY A 272 27.87 4.89 -11.89
N ILE A 273 26.71 4.62 -11.28
CA ILE A 273 25.44 4.34 -11.98
C ILE A 273 24.57 5.60 -12.07
N THR A 274 24.92 6.66 -11.33
CA THR A 274 24.06 7.85 -11.23
C THR A 274 23.95 8.59 -12.56
N ASN A 275 22.75 8.69 -13.12
CA ASN A 275 22.47 9.43 -14.36
C ASN A 275 21.66 10.72 -14.04
N THR A 276 22.00 11.82 -14.70
CA THR A 276 21.40 13.14 -14.53
C THR A 276 21.01 13.73 -15.90
N ASP A 277 20.16 13.01 -16.63
CA ASP A 277 19.56 13.49 -17.88
C ASP A 277 18.17 14.07 -17.58
N ASP A 278 18.13 15.41 -17.44
CA ASP A 278 16.90 16.14 -17.11
C ASP A 278 15.84 16.04 -18.23
N GLU A 279 16.26 15.96 -19.51
CA GLU A 279 15.34 15.85 -20.65
C GLU A 279 14.64 14.48 -20.60
N TYR A 280 15.40 13.41 -20.38
CA TYR A 280 14.84 12.07 -20.22
C TYR A 280 13.92 11.95 -18.98
N LEU A 281 14.25 12.65 -17.87
CA LEU A 281 13.38 12.69 -16.69
C LEU A 281 12.02 13.35 -17.01
N ILE A 282 12.03 14.46 -17.76
CA ILE A 282 10.81 15.16 -18.19
C ILE A 282 9.98 14.23 -19.09
N ASP A 283 10.59 13.55 -20.05
CA ASP A 283 9.92 12.60 -20.94
C ASP A 283 9.28 11.44 -20.15
N LEU A 284 10.00 10.87 -19.19
CA LEU A 284 9.47 9.81 -18.32
C LEU A 284 8.31 10.30 -17.45
N TYR A 285 8.39 11.52 -16.92
CA TYR A 285 7.31 12.12 -16.15
C TYR A 285 6.05 12.31 -17.01
N GLN A 286 6.20 12.86 -18.21
CA GLN A 286 5.09 13.06 -19.15
C GLN A 286 4.45 11.73 -19.54
N ALA A 287 5.25 10.73 -19.93
CA ALA A 287 4.74 9.39 -20.26
C ALA A 287 4.01 8.75 -19.07
N TYR A 288 4.51 8.95 -17.84
CA TYR A 288 3.84 8.44 -16.65
C TYR A 288 2.51 9.15 -16.38
N ALA A 289 2.47 10.48 -16.52
CA ALA A 289 1.27 11.29 -16.33
C ALA A 289 0.20 10.96 -17.38
N GLU A 290 0.58 10.77 -18.65
CA GLU A 290 -0.31 10.34 -19.73
C GLU A 290 -0.94 8.97 -19.42
N ASN A 291 -0.12 7.99 -19.01
CA ASN A 291 -0.62 6.66 -18.63
C ASN A 291 -1.57 6.71 -17.42
N LEU A 292 -1.26 7.54 -16.41
CA LEU A 292 -2.18 7.78 -15.32
C LEU A 292 -3.50 8.38 -15.81
N GLY A 293 -3.45 9.34 -16.75
CA GLY A 293 -4.64 9.92 -17.39
C GLY A 293 -5.51 8.87 -18.08
N GLU A 294 -4.90 7.94 -18.83
CA GLU A 294 -5.62 6.83 -19.46
C GLU A 294 -6.23 5.87 -18.44
N VAL A 295 -5.54 5.60 -17.32
CA VAL A 295 -6.08 4.83 -16.21
C VAL A 295 -7.29 5.52 -15.58
N HIS A 296 -7.24 6.84 -15.35
CA HIS A 296 -8.38 7.61 -14.84
C HIS A 296 -9.57 7.57 -15.78
N LYS A 297 -9.34 7.81 -17.07
CA LYS A 297 -10.36 7.75 -18.11
C LYS A 297 -10.99 6.37 -18.20
N PHE A 298 -10.17 5.32 -18.11
CA PHE A 298 -10.64 3.95 -18.09
C PHE A 298 -11.56 3.69 -16.89
N LEU A 299 -11.16 4.07 -15.67
CA LEU A 299 -12.01 3.86 -14.49
C LEU A 299 -13.31 4.68 -14.53
N ALA A 300 -13.29 5.88 -15.09
CA ALA A 300 -14.50 6.69 -15.23
C ALA A 300 -15.52 6.07 -16.21
N GLN A 301 -15.06 5.26 -17.17
CA GLN A 301 -15.91 4.67 -18.21
C GLN A 301 -16.39 3.26 -17.88
N ASN A 302 -15.74 2.56 -16.94
CA ASN A 302 -15.93 1.14 -16.68
C ASN A 302 -16.31 0.89 -15.22
N GLN A 303 -17.27 -0.02 -14.99
CA GLN A 303 -17.87 -0.26 -13.66
C GLN A 303 -17.56 -1.67 -13.13
N SER A 304 -16.41 -2.23 -13.48
CA SER A 304 -15.97 -3.54 -12.99
C SER A 304 -15.18 -3.41 -11.69
N GLY A 305 -15.67 -4.03 -10.61
CA GLY A 305 -14.97 -4.06 -9.32
C GLY A 305 -13.57 -4.69 -9.39
N ASP A 306 -13.38 -5.77 -10.16
CA ASP A 306 -12.06 -6.39 -10.36
C ASP A 306 -11.09 -5.50 -11.16
N ALA A 307 -11.59 -4.80 -12.19
CA ALA A 307 -10.79 -3.86 -12.96
C ALA A 307 -10.37 -2.67 -12.09
N PHE A 308 -11.30 -2.13 -11.29
CA PHE A 308 -11.01 -1.08 -10.31
C PHE A 308 -9.93 -1.52 -9.32
N MET A 309 -10.07 -2.69 -8.69
CA MET A 309 -9.08 -3.19 -7.72
C MET A 309 -7.72 -3.51 -8.36
N THR A 310 -7.67 -3.73 -9.67
CA THR A 310 -6.43 -3.95 -10.42
C THR A 310 -5.66 -2.64 -10.60
N LEU A 311 -6.35 -1.52 -10.78
CA LEU A 311 -5.77 -0.21 -11.09
C LEU A 311 -5.68 0.75 -9.89
N ALA A 312 -6.56 0.61 -8.89
CA ALA A 312 -6.61 1.47 -7.70
C ALA A 312 -5.24 1.66 -7.00
N PRO A 313 -4.40 0.61 -6.81
CA PRO A 313 -3.08 0.79 -6.20
C PRO A 313 -2.15 1.76 -6.94
N ILE A 314 -2.30 1.87 -8.26
CA ILE A 314 -1.49 2.78 -9.10
C ILE A 314 -1.90 4.21 -8.80
N ILE A 315 -3.20 4.49 -8.91
CA ILE A 315 -3.76 5.85 -8.81
C ILE A 315 -3.51 6.44 -7.43
N PHE A 316 -3.77 5.66 -6.39
CA PHE A 316 -3.78 6.21 -5.04
C PHE A 316 -2.45 6.09 -4.30
N SER A 317 -1.40 5.60 -4.96
CA SER A 317 -0.07 5.53 -4.35
C SER A 317 0.52 6.92 -4.02
N ARG A 318 0.01 8.00 -4.62
CA ARG A 318 0.57 9.37 -4.53
C ARG A 318 -0.44 10.52 -4.36
N ARG A 319 -1.73 10.22 -4.19
CA ARG A 319 -2.81 11.25 -4.12
C ARG A 319 -3.19 11.70 -2.70
N ASN A 320 -2.37 11.40 -1.69
CA ASN A 320 -2.70 11.77 -0.31
C ASN A 320 -2.89 13.29 -0.16
N ILE A 321 -2.03 14.11 -0.77
CA ILE A 321 -2.11 15.58 -0.66
C ILE A 321 -3.38 16.14 -1.34
N GLU A 322 -3.72 15.64 -2.53
CA GLU A 322 -4.91 16.10 -3.28
C GLU A 322 -6.21 15.84 -2.51
N LEU A 323 -6.25 14.76 -1.73
CA LEU A 323 -7.39 14.39 -0.89
C LEU A 323 -7.32 15.01 0.52
N GLY A 324 -6.37 15.91 0.78
CA GLY A 324 -6.23 16.60 2.06
C GLY A 324 -5.52 15.79 3.16
N PHE A 325 -4.90 14.65 2.83
CA PHE A 325 -4.16 13.81 3.78
C PHE A 325 -2.66 14.10 3.75
N TYR A 326 -2.15 14.76 4.79
CA TYR A 326 -0.72 15.04 4.94
C TYR A 326 0.09 13.82 5.42
N ASP A 327 -0.51 12.92 6.20
CA ASP A 327 0.13 11.68 6.62
C ASP A 327 -0.10 10.56 5.59
N SER A 328 0.95 10.26 4.80
CA SER A 328 0.92 9.22 3.78
C SER A 328 0.71 7.80 4.35
N GLN A 329 1.11 7.51 5.59
CA GLN A 329 0.91 6.20 6.21
C GLN A 329 -0.52 6.05 6.69
N TYR A 330 -1.08 7.09 7.28
CA TYR A 330 -2.49 7.15 7.62
C TYR A 330 -3.37 6.98 6.39
N PHE A 331 -3.11 7.75 5.33
CA PHE A 331 -3.83 7.63 4.06
C PHE A 331 -3.77 6.21 3.48
N LYS A 332 -2.59 5.57 3.50
CA LYS A 332 -2.42 4.18 3.04
C LYS A 332 -3.27 3.18 3.83
N LYS A 333 -3.51 3.41 5.11
CA LYS A 333 -4.38 2.56 5.94
C LYS A 333 -5.86 2.71 5.57
N LEU A 334 -6.28 3.91 5.16
CA LEU A 334 -7.67 4.21 4.80
C LEU A 334 -7.99 3.83 3.35
N ILE A 335 -7.06 4.08 2.43
CA ILE A 335 -7.33 3.98 1.00
C ILE A 335 -7.59 2.55 0.54
N LYS A 336 -6.93 1.56 1.14
CA LYS A 336 -7.11 0.15 0.78
C LYS A 336 -8.51 -0.34 1.15
N PRO A 337 -8.99 -0.16 2.41
CA PRO A 337 -10.37 -0.45 2.76
C PRO A 337 -11.40 0.35 1.96
N ALA A 338 -11.20 1.66 1.77
CA ALA A 338 -12.11 2.47 0.95
C ALA A 338 -12.20 1.95 -0.49
N SER A 339 -11.06 1.57 -1.09
CA SER A 339 -11.02 0.98 -2.44
C SER A 339 -11.78 -0.33 -2.50
N LEU A 340 -11.67 -1.14 -1.45
CA LEU A 340 -12.37 -2.42 -1.37
C LEU A 340 -13.88 -2.22 -1.22
N LEU A 341 -14.33 -1.36 -0.29
CA LEU A 341 -15.75 -1.01 -0.11
C LEU A 341 -16.36 -0.48 -1.41
N TYR A 342 -15.66 0.43 -2.11
CA TYR A 342 -16.11 0.91 -3.42
C TYR A 342 -16.16 -0.22 -4.46
N ALA A 343 -15.15 -1.08 -4.53
CA ALA A 343 -15.18 -2.23 -5.43
C ALA A 343 -16.32 -3.22 -5.13
N CYS A 344 -16.70 -3.40 -3.86
CA CYS A 344 -17.89 -4.19 -3.48
C CYS A 344 -19.16 -3.60 -4.09
N SER A 345 -19.31 -2.27 -4.04
CA SER A 345 -20.43 -1.57 -4.68
C SER A 345 -20.47 -1.74 -6.20
N LEU A 346 -19.32 -2.04 -6.82
CA LEU A 346 -19.17 -2.39 -8.24
C LEU A 346 -19.30 -3.91 -8.52
N GLY A 347 -19.83 -4.70 -7.57
CA GLY A 347 -20.08 -6.13 -7.76
C GLY A 347 -18.89 -7.06 -7.48
N LEU A 348 -17.80 -6.56 -6.87
CA LEU A 348 -16.75 -7.45 -6.37
C LEU A 348 -17.30 -8.32 -5.23
N PRO A 349 -17.06 -9.65 -5.20
CA PRO A 349 -17.46 -10.50 -4.09
C PRO A 349 -16.79 -10.08 -2.79
N CYS A 350 -17.62 -9.70 -1.81
CA CYS A 350 -17.21 -9.12 -0.53
C CYS A 350 -17.86 -9.80 0.68
N ASP A 351 -18.37 -11.01 0.48
CA ASP A 351 -18.86 -11.88 1.54
C ASP A 351 -17.73 -12.40 2.45
N ALA A 352 -18.12 -13.14 3.49
CA ALA A 352 -17.20 -13.76 4.45
C ALA A 352 -16.23 -14.77 3.84
N GLY A 353 -16.59 -15.41 2.72
CA GLY A 353 -15.75 -16.35 1.98
C GLY A 353 -14.82 -15.67 0.98
N SER A 354 -14.96 -14.36 0.78
CA SER A 354 -14.12 -13.60 -0.13
C SER A 354 -12.65 -13.67 0.28
N ILE A 355 -11.77 -13.66 -0.73
CA ILE A 355 -10.31 -13.67 -0.53
C ILE A 355 -9.85 -12.45 0.29
N ALA A 356 -10.58 -11.34 0.18
CA ALA A 356 -10.30 -10.14 0.96
C ALA A 356 -10.51 -10.41 2.45
N MET A 357 -11.67 -10.95 2.83
CA MET A 357 -12.01 -11.20 4.24
C MET A 357 -11.20 -12.34 4.87
N ILE A 358 -10.94 -13.41 4.13
CA ILE A 358 -9.99 -14.46 4.57
C ILE A 358 -8.62 -13.84 4.87
N TYR A 359 -8.16 -12.90 4.04
CA TYR A 359 -6.87 -12.27 4.24
C TYR A 359 -6.84 -11.32 5.42
N GLU A 360 -7.89 -10.52 5.61
CA GLU A 360 -7.99 -9.63 6.77
C GLU A 360 -8.04 -10.44 8.08
N CYS A 361 -8.83 -11.52 8.11
CA CYS A 361 -8.90 -12.45 9.23
C CYS A 361 -7.53 -13.06 9.59
N LEU A 362 -6.76 -13.52 8.60
CA LEU A 362 -5.55 -14.32 8.84
C LEU A 362 -4.24 -13.52 8.84
N TYR A 363 -4.11 -12.47 8.04
CA TYR A 363 -2.81 -11.86 7.72
C TYR A 363 -2.59 -10.46 8.28
N SER A 364 -3.63 -9.75 8.73
CA SER A 364 -3.55 -8.34 9.13
C SER A 364 -3.07 -8.12 10.57
N GLY A 365 -2.78 -9.18 11.33
CA GLY A 365 -2.20 -9.13 12.68
C GLY A 365 -3.20 -9.44 13.80
N SER A 366 -2.78 -9.27 15.06
CA SER A 366 -3.63 -9.44 16.25
C SER A 366 -4.76 -8.40 16.29
N GLY A 367 -5.99 -8.82 16.59
CA GLY A 367 -7.18 -7.96 16.67
C GLY A 367 -8.08 -7.97 15.43
N ASN A 368 -7.75 -8.75 14.39
CA ASN A 368 -8.57 -8.88 13.18
C ASN A 368 -9.43 -10.15 13.18
N GLU A 369 -9.54 -10.86 14.30
CA GLU A 369 -10.43 -12.02 14.43
C GLU A 369 -11.90 -11.70 14.13
N ARG A 370 -12.28 -10.43 14.32
CA ARG A 370 -13.61 -9.93 13.96
C ARG A 370 -13.85 -9.92 12.45
N ALA A 371 -12.81 -9.97 11.62
CA ALA A 371 -12.96 -10.12 10.17
C ALA A 371 -13.38 -11.54 9.77
N CYS A 372 -13.09 -12.54 10.61
CA CYS A 372 -13.37 -13.94 10.29
C CYS A 372 -14.89 -14.17 10.27
N GLY A 373 -15.43 -14.65 9.15
CA GLY A 373 -16.85 -14.93 9.03
C GLY A 373 -17.74 -13.69 8.80
N THR A 374 -17.16 -12.51 8.58
CA THR A 374 -17.90 -11.25 8.34
C THR A 374 -17.74 -10.76 6.92
N THR A 375 -18.69 -9.96 6.44
CA THR A 375 -18.55 -9.27 5.15
C THR A 375 -17.54 -8.12 5.24
N VAL A 376 -17.10 -7.61 4.09
CA VAL A 376 -16.24 -6.41 4.04
C VAL A 376 -16.92 -5.22 4.71
N GLU A 377 -18.20 -5.02 4.44
CA GLU A 377 -18.97 -3.88 4.95
C GLU A 377 -19.08 -3.94 6.47
N ASP A 378 -19.58 -5.05 7.02
CA ASP A 378 -19.74 -5.23 8.47
C ASP A 378 -18.39 -5.07 9.19
N TYR A 379 -17.33 -5.68 8.66
CA TYR A 379 -16.02 -5.59 9.30
C TYR A 379 -15.48 -4.17 9.34
N TYR A 380 -15.44 -3.49 8.20
CA TYR A 380 -14.80 -2.18 8.12
C TYR A 380 -15.64 -1.09 8.77
N LEU A 381 -16.96 -1.13 8.60
CA LEU A 381 -17.85 -0.08 9.08
C LEU A 381 -18.15 -0.22 10.59
N ASP A 382 -18.26 -1.45 11.11
CA ASP A 382 -18.66 -1.65 12.51
C ASP A 382 -17.48 -1.88 13.46
N TYR A 383 -16.34 -2.41 12.96
CA TYR A 383 -15.27 -2.92 13.83
C TYR A 383 -13.88 -2.35 13.57
N HIS A 384 -13.54 -2.02 12.32
CA HIS A 384 -12.16 -1.66 11.97
C HIS A 384 -11.86 -0.17 12.19
N PHE A 385 -12.84 0.71 11.93
CA PHE A 385 -12.64 2.16 11.95
C PHE A 385 -13.26 2.83 13.17
N SER A 386 -12.55 3.83 13.70
CA SER A 386 -13.15 4.78 14.64
C SER A 386 -14.13 5.72 13.91
N PRO A 387 -15.07 6.37 14.63
CA PRO A 387 -16.01 7.31 14.01
C PRO A 387 -15.35 8.41 13.17
N ASN A 388 -14.19 8.94 13.59
CA ASN A 388 -13.46 9.95 12.81
C ASN A 388 -12.86 9.38 11.52
N GLN A 389 -12.36 8.13 11.56
CA GLN A 389 -11.85 7.47 10.37
C GLN A 389 -12.96 7.14 9.38
N LEU A 390 -14.18 6.86 9.86
CA LEU A 390 -15.33 6.64 8.98
C LEU A 390 -15.66 7.88 8.14
N LEU A 391 -15.51 9.09 8.70
CA LEU A 391 -15.66 10.33 7.92
C LEU A 391 -14.59 10.46 6.82
N ASP A 392 -13.35 10.09 7.12
CA ASP A 392 -12.27 10.09 6.12
C ASP A 392 -12.49 9.02 5.04
N ILE A 393 -13.00 7.84 5.41
CA ILE A 393 -13.38 6.77 4.48
C ILE A 393 -14.52 7.23 3.58
N ASP A 394 -15.55 7.84 4.14
CA ASP A 394 -16.68 8.40 3.39
C ASP A 394 -16.21 9.49 2.41
N HIS A 395 -15.29 10.37 2.82
CA HIS A 395 -14.70 11.37 1.94
C HIS A 395 -13.93 10.72 0.77
N ILE A 396 -13.15 9.67 1.03
CA ILE A 396 -12.42 8.94 -0.02
C ILE A 396 -13.39 8.22 -0.97
N ILE A 397 -14.42 7.54 -0.45
CA ILE A 397 -15.42 6.84 -1.26
C ILE A 397 -16.23 7.84 -2.09
N SER A 398 -16.63 8.96 -1.51
CA SER A 398 -17.30 10.06 -2.23
C SER A 398 -16.44 10.59 -3.37
N TYR A 399 -15.13 10.71 -3.17
CA TYR A 399 -14.21 11.03 -4.25
C TYR A 399 -14.22 9.96 -5.36
N PHE A 400 -14.25 8.67 -5.01
CA PHE A 400 -14.35 7.60 -6.01
C PHE A 400 -15.65 7.65 -6.79
N ILE A 401 -16.77 7.84 -6.11
CA ILE A 401 -18.09 7.97 -6.75
C ILE A 401 -18.09 9.17 -7.69
N THR A 402 -17.63 10.34 -7.23
CA THR A 402 -17.63 11.57 -8.03
C THR A 402 -16.78 11.45 -9.29
N ASN A 403 -15.64 10.75 -9.22
CA ASN A 403 -14.69 10.68 -10.33
C ASN A 403 -14.82 9.42 -11.19
N TYR A 404 -15.42 8.34 -10.66
CA TYR A 404 -15.41 7.03 -11.29
C TYR A 404 -16.76 6.31 -11.33
N ALA A 405 -17.82 6.81 -10.70
CA ALA A 405 -19.15 6.26 -10.93
C ALA A 405 -19.65 6.74 -12.30
N LYS A 406 -20.25 5.82 -13.07
CA LYS A 406 -20.87 6.17 -14.34
C LYS A 406 -22.16 6.94 -14.06
N THR A 407 -22.22 8.19 -14.51
CA THR A 407 -23.44 9.00 -14.51
C THR A 407 -24.35 8.69 -15.68
#